data_AF-A0A514XJ12-F1
#
_entry.id   AF-A0A514XJ12-F1
#
_cell.length_a   1.000
_cell.length_b   1.000
_cell.length_c   1.000
_cell.angle_alpha   90.00
_cell.angle_beta   90.00
_cell.angle_gamma   90.00
#
_symmetry.space_group_name_H-M   'P 1'
#
loop_
_entity.id
_entity.type
_entity.pdbx_description
1 polymer ?
#
loop_
_entity_poly.entity_id
_entity_poly.type
_entity_poly.pdbx_seq_one_letter_code
_entity_poly.pdbx_strand_id
1 'polypeptide(L)'
;MEDLQMCTGDKLSICIRNSKNEVLFQNEASQKTCGSKAPGVCGNTACAEMMKQVEETSPIQDGMKLHKGQHIEGQFVDVMLVKDGENVMTFLYPIKNEAEKLAAQEAFFVNKGLTPSEIRIMRMVTSGMTNQQIADKLFISKATLKTHLNNAYKKLPPSMRPTQGRVA
;
A
#
# COMPACT_ATOMS: atom_id res chain seq x y z
N MET A 1 7.50 6.73 30.37
CA MET A 1 6.98 5.37 30.63
C MET A 1 5.49 5.46 30.43
N GLU A 2 5.05 5.55 29.19
CA GLU A 2 4.81 4.43 28.26
C GLU A 2 3.55 3.66 28.63
N ASP A 3 2.43 4.10 28.06
CA ASP A 3 1.34 3.20 27.74
C ASP A 3 1.12 3.30 26.22
N LEU A 4 1.88 2.44 25.53
CA LEU A 4 1.76 2.13 24.12
C LEU A 4 0.46 1.32 23.95
N GLN A 5 -0.68 2.00 24.08
CA GLN A 5 -1.98 1.37 23.88
C GLN A 5 -2.11 1.01 22.39
N MET A 6 -1.84 -0.27 22.13
CA MET A 6 -1.78 -0.94 20.84
C MET A 6 -2.97 -0.56 19.95
N CYS A 7 -2.74 0.34 18.99
CA CYS A 7 -3.74 0.86 18.05
C CYS A 7 -4.12 -0.12 16.92
N THR A 8 -4.08 -1.43 17.16
CA THR A 8 -4.35 -2.45 16.12
C THR A 8 -5.54 -3.35 16.45
N GLY A 9 -6.49 -2.87 17.26
CA GLY A 9 -7.62 -3.66 17.78
C GLY A 9 -8.61 -4.23 16.76
N ASP A 10 -8.84 -3.60 15.60
CA ASP A 10 -9.91 -4.04 14.69
C ASP A 10 -9.57 -4.06 13.19
N LYS A 11 -8.42 -3.50 12.78
CA LYS A 11 -8.10 -3.25 11.35
C LYS A 11 -7.09 -4.22 10.73
N LEU A 12 -6.40 -5.02 11.55
CA LEU A 12 -5.31 -5.89 11.11
C LEU A 12 -5.64 -7.34 11.44
N SER A 13 -5.76 -8.21 10.43
CA SER A 13 -5.94 -9.65 10.62
C SER A 13 -4.59 -10.29 10.92
N ILE A 14 -4.44 -10.92 12.10
CA ILE A 14 -3.21 -11.57 12.55
C ILE A 14 -3.52 -13.02 12.89
N CYS A 15 -2.90 -13.94 12.16
CA CYS A 15 -2.93 -15.37 12.42
C CYS A 15 -1.50 -15.90 12.43
N ILE A 16 -1.09 -16.53 13.54
CA ILE A 16 0.23 -17.14 13.70
C ILE A 16 0.05 -18.65 13.70
N ARG A 17 0.81 -19.33 12.84
CA ARG A 17 0.77 -20.79 12.70
C ARG A 17 2.17 -21.34 12.48
N ASN A 18 2.37 -22.61 12.82
CA ASN A 18 3.61 -23.31 12.51
C ASN A 18 3.54 -24.05 11.16
N SER A 19 4.64 -24.72 10.80
CA SER A 19 4.78 -25.51 9.58
C SER A 19 3.83 -26.72 9.49
N LYS A 20 3.22 -27.14 10.61
CA LYS A 20 2.21 -28.20 10.68
C LYS A 20 0.77 -27.68 10.59
N ASN A 21 0.60 -26.39 10.27
CA ASN A 21 -0.69 -25.67 10.28
C ASN A 21 -1.38 -25.59 11.64
N GLU A 22 -0.65 -25.79 12.75
CA GLU A 22 -1.19 -25.52 14.08
C GLU A 22 -1.28 -24.02 14.30
N VAL A 23 -2.47 -23.54 14.60
CA VAL A 23 -2.76 -22.13 14.86
C VAL A 23 -2.42 -21.82 16.32
N LEU A 24 -1.33 -21.07 16.49
CA LEU A 24 -0.79 -20.66 17.79
C LEU A 24 -1.52 -19.42 18.32
N PHE A 25 -1.97 -18.54 17.43
CA PHE A 25 -2.67 -17.32 17.80
C PHE A 25 -3.57 -16.82 16.67
N GLN A 26 -4.74 -16.30 17.04
CA GLN A 26 -5.65 -15.56 16.17
C GLN A 26 -6.23 -14.37 16.91
N ASN A 27 -6.09 -13.18 16.33
CA ASN A 27 -6.81 -12.01 16.82
C ASN A 27 -8.24 -11.96 16.28
N GLU A 28 -9.09 -11.09 16.83
CA GLU A 28 -10.51 -10.99 16.46
C GLU A 28 -10.73 -10.78 14.96
N ALA A 29 -9.90 -9.96 14.31
CA ALA A 29 -10.00 -9.73 12.87
C ALA A 29 -9.76 -11.03 12.05
N SER A 30 -8.79 -11.85 12.44
CA SER A 30 -8.54 -13.15 11.78
C SER A 30 -9.64 -14.18 12.05
N GLN A 31 -10.22 -14.17 13.26
CA GLN A 31 -11.34 -15.03 13.61
C GLN A 31 -12.60 -14.67 12.81
N LYS A 32 -12.84 -13.38 12.55
CA LYS A 32 -13.93 -12.91 11.66
C LYS A 32 -13.77 -13.41 10.22
N THR A 33 -12.53 -13.54 9.73
CA THR A 33 -12.25 -14.00 8.34
C THR A 33 -12.33 -15.51 8.19
N CYS A 34 -11.70 -16.29 9.08
CA CYS A 34 -11.53 -17.73 8.90
C CYS A 34 -12.10 -18.60 10.03
N GLY A 35 -12.81 -17.98 10.98
CA GLY A 35 -13.30 -18.61 12.20
C GLY A 35 -12.23 -18.75 13.28
N SER A 36 -12.66 -19.03 14.51
CA SER A 36 -11.73 -19.43 15.58
C SER A 36 -11.21 -20.84 15.32
N LYS A 37 -9.91 -20.91 15.08
CA LYS A 37 -9.11 -22.12 14.82
C LYS A 37 -8.02 -22.31 15.87
N ALA A 38 -7.72 -21.28 16.66
CA ALA A 38 -6.84 -21.37 17.81
C ALA A 38 -7.62 -21.83 19.06
N PRO A 39 -7.07 -22.74 19.88
CA PRO A 39 -5.93 -23.62 19.58
C PRO A 39 -6.38 -24.79 18.68
N GLY A 40 -5.59 -25.14 17.66
CA GLY A 40 -5.92 -26.28 16.80
C GLY A 40 -5.25 -26.26 15.43
N VAL A 41 -5.44 -27.33 14.66
CA VAL A 41 -4.92 -27.45 13.29
C VAL A 41 -5.87 -26.77 12.30
N CYS A 42 -5.36 -25.84 11.51
CA CYS A 42 -6.13 -25.17 10.47
C CYS A 42 -6.35 -26.11 9.27
N GLY A 43 -7.60 -26.49 9.01
CA GLY A 43 -7.98 -27.28 7.83
C GLY A 43 -8.18 -26.46 6.54
N ASN A 44 -7.88 -25.16 6.54
CA ASN A 44 -8.07 -24.30 5.36
C ASN A 44 -6.84 -24.39 4.44
N THR A 45 -7.04 -24.91 3.23
CA THR A 45 -5.95 -25.21 2.28
C THR A 45 -5.38 -23.96 1.62
N ALA A 46 -6.17 -22.89 1.46
CA ALA A 46 -5.77 -21.66 0.79
C ALA A 46 -4.51 -21.04 1.43
N CYS A 47 -4.50 -20.93 2.76
CA CYS A 47 -3.36 -20.37 3.47
C CYS A 47 -2.13 -21.30 3.41
N ALA A 48 -2.31 -22.62 3.33
CA ALA A 48 -1.21 -23.59 3.26
C ALA A 48 -0.54 -23.60 1.88
N GLU A 49 -1.34 -23.53 0.81
CA GLU A 49 -0.85 -23.41 -0.57
C GLU A 49 -0.06 -22.10 -0.77
N MET A 50 -0.51 -21.00 -0.17
CA MET A 50 0.20 -19.72 -0.21
C MET A 50 1.57 -19.77 0.50
N MET A 51 1.71 -20.53 1.60
CA MET A 51 3.03 -20.70 2.25
C MET A 51 3.99 -21.50 1.37
N LYS A 52 3.51 -22.54 0.70
CA LYS A 52 4.33 -23.36 -0.20
C LYS A 52 4.88 -22.52 -1.36
N GLN A 53 4.06 -21.64 -1.93
CA GLN A 53 4.50 -20.71 -2.98
C GLN A 53 5.54 -19.71 -2.47
N VAL A 54 5.44 -19.25 -1.22
CA VAL A 54 6.42 -18.34 -0.59
C VAL A 54 7.75 -19.04 -0.29
N GLU A 55 7.72 -20.29 0.16
CA GLU A 55 8.92 -21.12 0.39
C GLU A 55 9.64 -21.44 -0.93
N GLU A 56 8.90 -21.75 -1.99
CA GLU A 56 9.45 -22.08 -3.32
C GLU A 56 10.03 -20.86 -4.05
N THR A 57 9.47 -19.67 -3.85
CA THR A 57 9.88 -18.44 -4.57
C THR A 57 10.90 -17.58 -3.83
N SER A 58 11.27 -17.93 -2.59
CA SER A 58 12.11 -17.07 -1.76
C SER A 58 13.03 -17.91 -0.89
N PRO A 59 14.33 -18.06 -1.25
CA PRO A 59 15.34 -18.59 -0.34
C PRO A 59 15.64 -17.49 0.70
N ILE A 60 14.72 -17.25 1.63
CA ILE A 60 14.88 -16.19 2.62
C ILE A 60 15.92 -16.66 3.63
N GLN A 61 17.08 -15.99 3.65
CA GLN A 61 17.96 -15.88 4.82
C GLN A 61 17.20 -15.14 5.93
N ASP A 62 17.44 -15.46 7.20
CA ASP A 62 16.75 -14.82 8.35
C ASP A 62 16.65 -13.29 8.19
N GLY A 63 15.47 -12.74 8.49
CA GLY A 63 15.20 -11.31 8.36
C GLY A 63 13.88 -10.93 7.71
N MET A 64 13.71 -9.62 7.47
CA MET A 64 12.47 -9.01 6.98
C MET A 64 12.56 -8.68 5.48
N LYS A 65 11.51 -8.99 4.71
CA LYS A 65 11.43 -8.74 3.26
C LYS A 65 10.05 -8.20 2.89
N LEU A 66 10.01 -7.03 2.24
CA LEU A 66 8.77 -6.39 1.77
C LEU A 66 8.59 -6.59 0.26
N HIS A 67 7.47 -7.19 -0.12
CA HIS A 67 7.04 -7.41 -1.50
C HIS A 67 5.83 -6.50 -1.78
N LYS A 68 6.08 -5.42 -2.53
CA LYS A 68 5.03 -4.44 -2.81
C LYS A 68 4.09 -4.90 -3.92
N GLY A 69 2.81 -4.51 -3.83
CA GLY A 69 1.83 -4.60 -4.91
C GLY A 69 1.54 -6.01 -5.42
N GLN A 70 1.48 -6.98 -4.51
CA GLN A 70 1.07 -8.34 -4.80
C GLN A 70 -0.45 -8.42 -4.98
N HIS A 71 -0.91 -9.35 -5.81
CA HIS A 71 -2.33 -9.67 -5.91
C HIS A 71 -2.58 -10.99 -5.20
N ILE A 72 -3.34 -10.96 -4.11
CA ILE A 72 -3.71 -12.15 -3.33
C ILE A 72 -5.24 -12.19 -3.25
N GLU A 73 -5.85 -13.27 -3.74
CA GLU A 73 -7.31 -13.46 -3.75
C GLU A 73 -8.10 -12.24 -4.31
N GLY A 74 -7.57 -11.63 -5.38
CA GLY A 74 -8.18 -10.45 -6.02
C GLY A 74 -7.98 -9.12 -5.27
N GLN A 75 -7.24 -9.12 -4.16
CA GLN A 75 -6.88 -7.92 -3.41
C GLN A 75 -5.43 -7.51 -3.71
N PHE A 76 -5.21 -6.22 -3.89
CA PHE A 76 -3.86 -5.65 -4.05
C PHE A 76 -3.29 -5.40 -2.65
N VAL A 77 -2.15 -6.00 -2.34
CA VAL A 77 -1.56 -5.97 -0.99
C VAL A 77 -0.05 -5.81 -1.04
N ASP A 78 0.52 -5.08 -0.09
CA ASP A 78 1.95 -5.17 0.21
C ASP A 78 2.15 -6.32 1.20
N VAL A 79 3.05 -7.26 0.89
CA VAL A 79 3.33 -8.44 1.70
C VAL A 79 4.67 -8.26 2.40
N MET A 80 4.71 -8.28 3.72
CA MET A 80 5.96 -8.31 4.48
C MET A 80 6.17 -9.69 5.08
N LEU A 81 7.28 -10.33 4.72
CA LEU A 81 7.69 -11.63 5.22
C LEU A 81 8.80 -11.41 6.24
N VAL A 82 8.67 -12.00 7.42
CA VAL A 82 9.70 -12.01 8.46
C VAL A 82 10.01 -13.46 8.79
N LYS A 83 11.23 -13.88 8.49
CA LYS A 83 11.70 -15.23 8.82
C LYS A 83 12.59 -15.18 10.06
N ASP A 84 12.25 -16.01 11.04
CA ASP A 84 12.97 -16.21 12.29
C ASP A 84 13.12 -17.71 12.55
N GLY A 85 14.23 -18.29 12.09
CA GLY A 85 14.49 -19.72 12.16
C GLY A 85 13.50 -20.53 11.32
N GLU A 86 12.74 -21.41 11.97
CA GLU A 86 11.68 -22.21 11.33
C GLU A 86 10.35 -21.46 11.19
N ASN A 87 10.23 -20.25 11.75
CA ASN A 87 9.00 -19.48 11.73
C ASN A 87 9.02 -18.45 10.61
N VAL A 88 7.91 -18.33 9.86
CA VAL A 88 7.70 -17.28 8.86
C VAL A 88 6.42 -16.51 9.21
N MET A 89 6.59 -15.25 9.57
CA MET A 89 5.49 -14.33 9.85
C MET A 89 5.21 -13.50 8.59
N THR A 90 3.97 -13.57 8.09
CA THR A 90 3.53 -12.84 6.89
C THR A 90 2.54 -11.75 7.31
N PHE A 91 2.89 -10.48 7.06
CA PHE A 91 1.98 -9.35 7.22
C PHE A 91 1.44 -8.96 5.85
N LEU A 92 0.11 -8.94 5.72
CA LEU A 92 -0.58 -8.47 4.53
C LEU A 92 -1.12 -7.08 4.79
N TYR A 93 -0.57 -6.08 4.11
CA TYR A 93 -1.06 -4.71 4.15
C TYR A 93 -1.95 -4.50 2.92
N PRO A 94 -3.28 -4.50 3.09
CA PRO A 94 -4.18 -4.23 1.97
C PRO A 94 -3.92 -2.82 1.44
N ILE A 95 -3.50 -2.74 0.19
CA ILE A 95 -3.56 -1.50 -0.58
C ILE A 95 -5.01 -1.38 -0.97
N LYS A 96 -5.74 -0.64 -0.16
CA LYS A 96 -7.13 -0.29 -0.43
C LYS A 96 -7.12 0.48 -1.75
N ASN A 97 -7.49 -0.20 -2.84
CA ASN A 97 -7.82 0.21 -4.22
C ASN A 97 -7.30 1.55 -4.83
N GLU A 98 -7.36 1.65 -6.16
CA GLU A 98 -7.02 2.89 -6.89
C GLU A 98 -7.84 4.11 -6.42
N ALA A 99 -9.08 3.87 -5.97
CA ALA A 99 -9.99 4.90 -5.48
C ALA A 99 -9.54 5.51 -4.13
N GLU A 100 -9.08 4.69 -3.18
CA GLU A 100 -8.59 5.17 -1.89
C GLU A 100 -7.18 5.74 -2.01
N LYS A 101 -6.34 5.23 -2.92
CA LYS A 101 -5.10 5.90 -3.31
C LYS A 101 -5.40 7.30 -3.84
N LEU A 102 -6.40 7.45 -4.70
CA LEU A 102 -6.80 8.74 -5.25
C LEU A 102 -7.38 9.66 -4.17
N ALA A 103 -8.22 9.13 -3.26
CA ALA A 103 -8.78 9.89 -2.15
C ALA A 103 -7.70 10.36 -1.16
N ALA A 104 -6.73 9.51 -0.84
CA ALA A 104 -5.60 9.87 0.02
C ALA A 104 -4.69 10.91 -0.64
N GLN A 105 -4.46 10.81 -1.96
CA GLN A 105 -3.73 11.82 -2.72
C GLN A 105 -4.48 13.16 -2.75
N GLU A 106 -5.79 13.13 -2.95
CA GLU A 106 -6.62 14.33 -2.97
C GLU A 106 -6.66 15.00 -1.59
N ALA A 107 -6.87 14.24 -0.51
CA ALA A 107 -6.79 14.74 0.86
C ALA A 107 -5.40 15.32 1.19
N PHE A 108 -4.32 14.68 0.71
CA PHE A 108 -2.97 15.22 0.84
C PHE A 108 -2.83 16.57 0.13
N PHE A 109 -3.32 16.71 -1.11
CA PHE A 109 -3.26 17.97 -1.85
C PHE A 109 -4.08 19.07 -1.20
N VAL A 110 -5.28 18.75 -0.69
CA VAL A 110 -6.11 19.67 0.10
C VAL A 110 -5.34 20.15 1.34
N ASN A 111 -4.73 19.22 2.09
CA ASN A 111 -3.93 19.56 3.27
C ASN A 111 -2.68 20.39 2.94
N LYS A 112 -2.18 20.35 1.70
CA LYS A 112 -1.09 21.22 1.21
C LYS A 112 -1.59 22.57 0.65
N GLY A 113 -2.89 22.84 0.72
CA GLY A 113 -3.47 24.12 0.27
C GLY A 113 -3.51 24.27 -1.25
N LEU A 114 -3.55 23.16 -1.99
CA LEU A 114 -3.77 23.22 -3.43
C LEU A 114 -5.21 23.66 -3.70
N THR A 115 -5.38 24.51 -4.72
CA THR A 115 -6.70 24.94 -5.19
C THR A 115 -7.39 23.80 -5.95
N PRO A 116 -8.73 23.83 -6.13
CA PRO A 116 -9.43 22.82 -6.93
C PRO A 116 -8.85 22.62 -8.33
N SER A 117 -8.43 23.71 -9.00
CA SER A 117 -7.79 23.66 -10.32
C SER A 117 -6.41 22.98 -10.28
N GLU A 118 -5.62 23.26 -9.23
CA GLU A 118 -4.31 22.61 -9.03
C GLU A 118 -4.47 21.12 -8.72
N ILE A 119 -5.44 20.74 -7.88
CA ILE A 119 -5.76 19.34 -7.57
C ILE A 119 -6.16 18.58 -8.84
N ARG A 120 -7.05 19.17 -9.65
CA ARG A 120 -7.48 18.57 -10.92
C ARG A 120 -6.31 18.29 -11.86
N ILE A 121 -5.37 19.23 -11.96
CA ILE A 121 -4.14 19.07 -12.76
C ILE A 121 -3.24 17.99 -12.16
N MET A 122 -3.00 18.04 -10.85
CA MET A 122 -2.14 17.07 -10.16
C MET A 122 -2.65 15.64 -10.27
N ARG A 123 -3.98 15.42 -10.27
CA ARG A 123 -4.58 14.11 -10.56
C ARG A 123 -4.16 13.57 -11.92
N MET A 124 -4.26 14.39 -12.97
CA MET A 124 -3.87 13.95 -14.32
C MET A 124 -2.37 13.70 -14.44
N VAL A 125 -1.55 14.49 -13.76
CA VAL A 125 -0.10 14.27 -13.67
C VAL A 125 0.22 12.95 -12.96
N THR A 126 -0.41 12.67 -11.82
CA THR A 126 -0.17 11.41 -11.08
C THR A 126 -0.73 10.19 -11.81
N SER A 127 -1.70 10.38 -12.70
CA SER A 127 -2.17 9.35 -13.67
C SER A 127 -1.25 9.17 -14.87
N GLY A 128 -0.13 9.91 -14.98
CA GLY A 128 0.85 9.77 -16.07
C GLY A 128 0.51 10.51 -17.36
N MET A 129 -0.45 11.45 -17.36
CA MET A 129 -0.73 12.26 -18.55
C MET A 129 0.41 13.25 -18.83
N THR A 130 0.74 13.41 -20.12
CA THR A 130 1.68 14.43 -20.58
C THR A 130 1.08 15.83 -20.48
N ASN A 131 1.93 16.86 -20.38
CA ASN A 131 1.47 18.25 -20.36
C ASN A 131 0.63 18.62 -21.60
N GLN A 132 0.91 18.01 -22.76
CA GLN A 132 0.10 18.20 -23.96
C GLN A 132 -1.31 17.63 -23.76
N GLN A 133 -1.42 16.37 -23.35
CA GLN A 133 -2.71 15.71 -23.09
C GLN A 133 -3.54 16.45 -22.03
N ILE A 134 -2.89 16.97 -20.98
CA ILE A 134 -3.57 17.74 -19.93
C ILE A 134 -4.08 19.07 -20.47
N ALA A 135 -3.26 19.79 -21.23
CA ALA A 135 -3.62 21.06 -21.84
C ALA A 135 -4.82 20.90 -22.79
N ASP A 136 -4.78 19.86 -23.63
CA ASP A 136 -5.85 19.54 -24.57
C ASP A 136 -7.15 19.17 -23.85
N LYS A 137 -7.05 18.31 -22.82
CA LYS A 137 -8.21 17.87 -22.03
C LYS A 137 -8.87 18.99 -21.23
N LEU A 138 -8.11 20.01 -20.84
CA LEU A 138 -8.61 21.18 -20.12
C LEU A 138 -8.95 22.36 -21.04
N PHE A 139 -8.70 22.26 -22.34
CA PHE A 139 -8.83 23.36 -23.31
C PHE A 139 -8.05 24.62 -22.88
N ILE A 140 -6.82 24.44 -22.36
CA ILE A 140 -5.93 25.54 -21.95
C ILE A 140 -4.59 25.48 -22.69
N SER A 141 -3.86 26.60 -22.72
CA SER A 141 -2.50 26.60 -23.27
C SER A 141 -1.51 25.86 -22.36
N LYS A 142 -0.41 25.33 -22.94
CA LYS A 142 0.73 24.79 -22.16
C LYS A 142 1.32 25.82 -21.20
N ALA A 143 1.32 27.10 -21.59
CA ALA A 143 1.81 28.18 -20.73
C ALA A 143 0.93 28.34 -19.49
N THR A 144 -0.40 28.31 -19.66
CA THR A 144 -1.38 28.33 -18.57
C THR A 144 -1.20 27.11 -17.66
N LEU A 145 -1.07 25.91 -18.23
CA LEU A 145 -0.82 24.69 -17.47
C LEU A 145 0.47 24.78 -16.63
N LYS A 146 1.56 25.29 -17.22
CA LYS A 146 2.84 25.47 -16.52
C LYS A 146 2.71 26.41 -15.32
N THR A 147 1.92 27.48 -15.43
CA THR A 147 1.63 28.38 -14.31
C THR A 147 0.94 27.65 -13.16
N HIS A 148 -0.10 26.85 -13.45
CA HIS A 148 -0.77 26.05 -12.42
C HIS A 148 0.16 25.01 -11.77
N LEU A 149 0.96 24.30 -12.57
CA LEU A 149 1.95 23.34 -12.06
C LEU A 149 2.99 23.99 -11.15
N ASN A 150 3.54 25.15 -11.55
CA ASN A 150 4.49 25.89 -10.73
C ASN A 150 3.89 26.30 -9.38
N ASN A 151 2.63 26.76 -9.37
CA ASN A 151 1.94 27.13 -8.14
C ASN A 151 1.67 25.91 -7.25
N ALA A 152 1.25 24.78 -7.83
CA ALA A 152 1.10 23.51 -7.11
C ALA A 152 2.44 23.04 -6.51
N TYR A 153 3.51 22.97 -7.30
CA TYR A 153 4.82 22.48 -6.83
C TYR A 153 5.44 23.33 -5.72
N LYS A 154 5.17 24.64 -5.69
CA LYS A 154 5.60 25.52 -4.59
C LYS A 154 4.98 25.13 -3.25
N LYS A 155 3.75 24.60 -3.27
CA LYS A 155 2.99 24.15 -2.09
C LYS A 155 3.37 22.72 -1.64
N LEU A 156 4.02 21.96 -2.53
CA LEU A 156 4.43 20.59 -2.26
C LEU A 156 5.86 20.49 -1.69
N PRO A 157 6.17 19.39 -0.95
CA PRO A 157 7.52 19.12 -0.47
C PRO A 157 8.53 19.07 -1.62
N PRO A 158 9.80 19.48 -1.38
CA PRO A 158 10.84 19.44 -2.41
C PRO A 158 11.04 18.06 -3.06
N SER A 159 10.84 16.97 -2.31
CA SER A 159 10.94 15.59 -2.80
C SER A 159 9.88 15.19 -3.83
N MET A 160 8.78 15.95 -3.94
CA MET A 160 7.70 15.70 -4.90
C MET A 160 7.75 16.62 -6.12
N ARG A 161 8.74 17.51 -6.16
CA ARG A 161 8.96 18.37 -7.33
C ARG A 161 9.72 17.53 -8.36
N PRO A 162 9.23 17.42 -9.61
CA PRO A 162 10.03 16.78 -10.63
C PRO A 162 11.38 17.48 -10.67
N THR A 163 12.46 16.70 -10.62
CA THR A 163 13.80 17.20 -10.94
C THR A 163 13.66 17.85 -12.31
N GLN A 164 13.76 19.17 -12.36
CA GLN A 164 13.85 19.85 -13.64
C GLN A 164 15.20 19.47 -14.23
N GLY A 165 15.24 18.31 -14.87
CA GLY A 165 16.26 17.97 -15.83
C GLY A 165 16.18 19.04 -16.89
N ARG A 166 17.08 20.01 -16.81
CA ARG A 166 17.48 20.76 -18.00
C ARG A 166 17.98 19.70 -18.97
N VAL A 167 17.15 19.35 -19.95
CA VAL A 167 17.67 18.75 -21.17
C VAL A 167 18.52 19.86 -21.78
N ALA A 168 19.83 19.69 -21.68
CA ALA A 168 20.80 20.52 -22.38
C ALA A 168 20.65 20.33 -23.89
#